data_AF-A0A2D7Q747-F1
#
_entry.id   AF-A0A2D7Q747-F1
#
_cell.length_a   1.000
_cell.length_b   1.000
_cell.length_c   1.000
_cell.angle_alpha   90.00
_cell.angle_beta   90.00
_cell.angle_gamma   90.00
#
_symmetry.space_group_name_H-M   'P 1'
#
loop_
_entity.id
_entity.type
_entity.pdbx_description
1 polymer ?
#
loop_
_entity_poly.entity_id
_entity_poly.type
_entity_poly.pdbx_seq_one_letter_code
_entity_poly.pdbx_strand_id
1 'polypeptide(L)'
;MYKLIYFLFIICSSVSFSQDIYDSEIENTDFQPPGQPMVEEDEECKLSPDSDLIKLLNLKLRKFNPLAKELEDQPPLSDEEVKQKSVRFYANQLKEADPVYINIDKFVTLGGATLSSLINRSSKVFLKHPEKCEFFSLYGDQIIGYYEIPYNRILRLYASAVNKENNIAQEFIRSQVVPAPMNLDSAISLLYDDYGYQQNIIESLLPNEVRSLFFGENSQVSIADVAESKLLAFSVLGGKVSHDLGNEIFIIVPYSKKGLLGSNETIIITSSARIYEVPLLNVPLALNVLRSLGFNAKVIIMDHVYIDELSYCKVGEGGLWYHFKGNSKKVGCDFLSNTVRSVKSDLLKKSESYSLFKESVERVREIVNK
;
A
#
# COMPACT_ATOMS: atom_id res chain seq x y z
N MET A 1 -47.53 48.56 24.31
CA MET A 1 -48.70 48.90 23.46
C MET A 1 -48.73 47.93 22.28
N TYR A 2 -49.89 47.33 22.03
CA TYR A 2 -50.34 46.50 20.89
C TYR A 2 -49.82 46.98 19.51
N LYS A 3 -49.65 46.21 18.41
CA LYS A 3 -50.28 45.01 17.79
C LYS A 3 -49.19 44.32 16.90
N LEU A 4 -49.07 43.02 16.63
CA LEU A 4 -49.97 41.91 16.23
C LEU A 4 -50.50 42.01 14.78
N ILE A 5 -49.95 41.16 13.88
CA ILE A 5 -50.46 40.51 12.63
C ILE A 5 -49.44 39.36 12.40
N TYR A 6 -49.64 38.04 12.54
CA TYR A 6 -50.68 37.03 12.18
C TYR A 6 -50.73 36.61 10.70
N PHE A 7 -50.20 35.40 10.43
CA PHE A 7 -50.59 34.35 9.44
C PHE A 7 -49.58 33.19 9.67
N LEU A 8 -49.82 31.99 10.25
CA LEU A 8 -50.88 30.96 10.23
C LEU A 8 -51.09 30.33 8.86
N PHE A 9 -50.56 29.13 8.58
CA PHE A 9 -51.23 27.80 8.54
C PHE A 9 -50.20 26.85 7.84
N ILE A 10 -50.08 25.53 8.00
CA ILE A 10 -50.78 24.45 8.70
C ILE A 10 -49.87 23.20 8.64
N ILE A 11 -49.64 22.49 9.76
CA ILE A 11 -50.09 21.12 10.09
C ILE A 11 -49.71 19.99 9.09
N CYS A 12 -48.89 19.05 9.58
CA CYS A 12 -49.26 17.63 9.61
C CYS A 12 -48.51 16.89 10.74
N SER A 13 -49.23 16.75 11.85
CA SER A 13 -49.15 15.65 12.83
C SER A 13 -49.37 14.30 12.14
N SER A 14 -48.67 13.23 12.54
CA SER A 14 -49.27 12.28 13.47
C SER A 14 -48.23 11.44 14.24
N VAL A 15 -48.48 11.36 15.55
CA VAL A 15 -47.98 10.38 16.51
C VAL A 15 -49.02 9.25 16.59
N SER A 16 -48.61 7.98 16.76
CA SER A 16 -49.04 7.08 17.86
C SER A 16 -49.13 5.58 17.49
N PHE A 17 -48.57 4.74 18.39
CA PHE A 17 -49.04 3.41 18.86
C PHE A 17 -49.10 2.24 17.83
N SER A 18 -48.90 0.96 18.13
CA SER A 18 -48.66 0.12 19.33
C SER A 18 -48.23 -1.29 18.87
N GLN A 19 -47.78 -2.11 19.81
CA GLN A 19 -47.44 -3.53 19.74
C GLN A 19 -48.44 -4.44 19.01
N ASP A 20 -47.93 -5.52 18.39
CA ASP A 20 -48.31 -6.94 18.58
C ASP A 20 -47.32 -7.79 17.75
N ILE A 21 -46.37 -8.50 18.39
CA ILE A 21 -46.41 -9.94 18.69
C ILE A 21 -46.98 -10.78 17.54
N TYR A 22 -46.08 -11.37 16.77
CA TYR A 22 -46.29 -12.70 16.21
C TYR A 22 -45.05 -13.54 16.53
N ASP A 23 -45.23 -14.48 17.45
CA ASP A 23 -44.43 -15.69 17.54
C ASP A 23 -44.48 -16.41 16.18
N SER A 24 -43.32 -16.69 15.62
CA SER A 24 -43.14 -17.85 14.76
C SER A 24 -41.77 -18.44 15.06
N GLU A 25 -41.81 -19.58 15.74
CA GLU A 25 -40.71 -20.51 15.93
C GLU A 25 -39.90 -20.67 14.64
N ILE A 26 -38.62 -20.27 14.66
CA ILE A 26 -37.65 -20.70 13.66
C ILE A 26 -36.47 -21.31 14.41
N GLU A 27 -36.27 -22.58 14.08
CA GLU A 27 -35.33 -23.53 14.64
C GLU A 27 -33.88 -23.00 14.71
N ASN A 28 -33.19 -23.44 15.77
CA ASN A 28 -31.75 -23.33 15.97
C ASN A 28 -30.95 -23.57 14.67
N THR A 29 -30.37 -22.51 14.13
CA THR A 29 -29.31 -22.60 13.12
C THR A 29 -28.00 -22.15 13.76
N ASP A 30 -27.07 -23.09 13.85
CA ASP A 30 -25.72 -23.01 14.47
C ASP A 30 -24.74 -22.09 13.69
N PHE A 31 -25.25 -21.12 12.93
CA PHE A 31 -24.44 -20.21 12.11
C PHE A 31 -24.91 -18.76 12.27
N GLN A 32 -24.02 -17.95 12.85
CA GLN A 32 -24.18 -16.50 12.92
C GLN A 32 -24.05 -15.89 11.51
N PRO A 33 -24.90 -14.92 11.11
CA PRO A 33 -24.79 -14.29 9.81
C PRO A 33 -23.53 -13.40 9.72
N PRO A 34 -22.84 -13.36 8.57
CA PRO A 34 -21.64 -12.55 8.41
C PRO A 34 -21.96 -11.05 8.37
N GLY A 35 -21.19 -10.24 9.12
CA GLY A 35 -21.12 -8.79 8.92
C GLY A 35 -21.68 -7.88 10.03
N GLN A 36 -21.91 -8.37 11.26
CA GLN A 36 -22.19 -7.46 12.39
C GLN A 36 -20.94 -7.26 13.25
N PRO A 37 -20.48 -6.01 13.47
CA PRO A 37 -19.43 -5.74 14.44
C PRO A 37 -19.98 -5.97 15.84
N MET A 38 -19.44 -6.95 16.56
CA MET A 38 -19.61 -7.03 18.01
C MET A 38 -18.81 -5.88 18.63
N VAL A 39 -19.52 -4.96 19.27
CA VAL A 39 -18.90 -4.00 20.19
C VAL A 39 -19.32 -4.43 21.59
N GLU A 40 -18.51 -5.29 22.20
CA GLU A 40 -18.55 -5.54 23.65
C GLU A 40 -17.14 -5.35 24.24
N GLU A 41 -17.13 -4.96 25.52
CA GLU A 41 -16.11 -4.18 26.22
C GLU A 41 -14.71 -4.83 26.34
N ASP A 42 -13.69 -3.96 26.46
CA ASP A 42 -12.22 -4.05 26.59
C ASP A 42 -11.50 -5.29 27.21
N GLU A 43 -12.17 -6.40 27.57
CA GLU A 43 -11.52 -7.65 27.99
C GLU A 43 -11.16 -8.59 26.82
N GLU A 44 -11.85 -8.49 25.68
CA GLU A 44 -11.72 -9.43 24.54
C GLU A 44 -10.47 -9.22 23.67
N CYS A 45 -9.71 -8.13 23.88
CA CYS A 45 -8.55 -7.82 23.04
C CYS A 45 -7.26 -8.57 23.37
N LYS A 46 -7.30 -9.54 24.28
CA LYS A 46 -6.09 -10.16 24.84
C LYS A 46 -5.63 -11.32 23.96
N LEU A 47 -4.32 -11.39 23.72
CA LEU A 47 -3.72 -12.53 23.04
C LEU A 47 -3.73 -13.74 23.98
N SER A 48 -3.96 -14.93 23.42
CA SER A 48 -3.83 -16.17 24.17
C SER A 48 -2.36 -16.38 24.56
N PRO A 49 -2.09 -16.93 25.75
CA PRO A 49 -0.73 -17.27 26.15
C PRO A 49 -0.15 -18.37 25.25
N ASP A 50 1.17 -18.39 25.13
CA ASP A 50 1.89 -19.35 24.30
C ASP A 50 1.58 -20.82 24.67
N SER A 51 1.27 -21.08 25.93
CA SER A 51 0.85 -22.39 26.43
C SER A 51 -0.38 -22.94 25.71
N ASP A 52 -1.34 -22.08 25.36
CA ASP A 52 -2.60 -22.52 24.77
C ASP A 52 -2.43 -22.86 23.29
N LEU A 53 -1.58 -22.11 22.59
CA LEU A 53 -1.12 -22.50 21.25
C LEU A 53 -0.42 -23.86 21.26
N ILE A 54 0.47 -24.10 22.24
CA ILE A 54 1.18 -25.38 22.36
C ILE A 54 0.20 -26.53 22.66
N LYS A 55 -0.77 -26.31 23.55
CA LYS A 55 -1.84 -27.30 23.83
C LYS A 55 -2.60 -27.66 22.55
N LEU A 56 -3.02 -26.66 21.79
CA LEU A 56 -3.74 -26.86 20.53
C LEU A 56 -2.88 -27.64 19.51
N LEU A 57 -1.59 -27.28 19.37
CA LEU A 57 -0.66 -27.97 18.47
C LEU A 57 -0.38 -29.43 18.88
N ASN A 58 -0.43 -29.74 20.18
CA ASN A 58 -0.20 -31.09 20.70
C ASN A 58 -1.42 -32.03 20.61
N LEU A 59 -2.61 -31.52 20.28
CA LEU A 59 -3.79 -32.36 20.04
C LEU A 59 -3.52 -33.33 18.89
N LYS A 60 -3.75 -34.63 19.14
CA LYS A 60 -3.54 -35.68 18.14
C LYS A 60 -4.70 -35.69 17.15
N LEU A 61 -4.46 -35.15 15.95
CA LEU A 61 -5.41 -35.17 14.84
C LEU A 61 -5.21 -36.42 13.97
N ARG A 62 -6.31 -37.03 13.52
CA ARG A 62 -6.29 -38.05 12.47
C ARG A 62 -5.95 -37.38 11.14
N LYS A 63 -5.17 -38.04 10.29
CA LYS A 63 -4.83 -37.52 8.96
C LYS A 63 -6.04 -37.61 8.03
N PHE A 64 -6.30 -36.54 7.28
CA PHE A 64 -7.28 -36.56 6.21
C PHE A 64 -6.79 -37.49 5.08
N ASN A 65 -7.67 -38.38 4.61
CA ASN A 65 -7.39 -39.25 3.46
C ASN A 65 -8.35 -38.90 2.31
N PRO A 66 -7.88 -38.26 1.22
CA PRO A 66 -8.74 -37.89 0.09
C PRO A 66 -9.19 -39.10 -0.75
N LEU A 67 -8.58 -40.28 -0.56
CA LEU A 67 -8.89 -41.55 -1.25
C LEU A 67 -9.54 -42.57 -0.31
N ALA A 68 -10.28 -42.11 0.71
CA ALA A 68 -11.02 -43.03 1.58
C ALA A 68 -12.09 -43.78 0.77
N LYS A 69 -12.39 -45.02 1.15
CA LYS A 69 -13.40 -45.89 0.49
C LYS A 69 -14.76 -45.23 0.25
N GLU A 70 -15.13 -44.24 1.06
CA GLU A 70 -16.37 -43.45 0.92
C GLU A 70 -16.38 -42.51 -0.31
N LEU A 71 -15.23 -42.28 -0.94
CA LEU A 71 -15.03 -41.43 -2.11
C LEU A 71 -14.62 -42.21 -3.37
N GLU A 72 -14.43 -43.54 -3.27
CA GLU A 72 -13.97 -44.38 -4.40
C GLU A 72 -14.96 -44.42 -5.58
N ASP A 73 -16.25 -44.17 -5.34
CA ASP A 73 -17.30 -44.11 -6.38
C ASP A 73 -17.56 -42.69 -6.92
N GLN A 74 -16.80 -41.69 -6.46
CA GLN A 74 -16.94 -40.29 -6.91
C GLN A 74 -15.82 -39.93 -7.89
N PRO A 75 -16.06 -39.00 -8.84
CA PRO A 75 -14.98 -38.46 -9.66
C PRO A 75 -13.86 -37.90 -8.75
N PRO A 76 -12.58 -38.01 -9.20
CA PRO A 76 -11.46 -37.50 -8.43
C PRO A 76 -11.67 -36.02 -8.12
N LEU A 77 -11.55 -35.69 -6.83
CA LEU A 77 -11.76 -34.33 -6.33
C LEU A 77 -10.72 -33.38 -6.92
N SER A 78 -11.14 -32.15 -7.19
CA SER A 78 -10.20 -31.08 -7.52
C SER A 78 -9.35 -30.70 -6.30
N ASP A 79 -8.22 -30.05 -6.52
CA ASP A 79 -7.34 -29.60 -5.44
C ASP A 79 -8.06 -28.66 -4.43
N GLU A 80 -8.99 -27.84 -4.92
CA GLU A 80 -9.82 -26.97 -4.07
C GLU A 80 -10.81 -27.77 -3.22
N GLU A 81 -11.46 -28.78 -3.80
CA GLU A 81 -12.40 -29.65 -3.07
C GLU A 81 -11.67 -30.46 -2.00
N VAL A 82 -10.46 -30.93 -2.30
CA VAL A 82 -9.59 -31.59 -1.32
C VAL A 82 -9.25 -30.64 -0.17
N LYS A 83 -8.88 -29.39 -0.46
CA LYS A 83 -8.60 -28.37 0.56
C LYS A 83 -9.84 -28.13 1.44
N GLN A 84 -10.99 -27.84 0.85
CA GLN A 84 -12.22 -27.56 1.61
C GLN A 84 -12.65 -28.75 2.49
N LYS A 85 -12.64 -29.97 1.94
CA LYS A 85 -12.98 -31.18 2.70
C LYS A 85 -11.97 -31.44 3.81
N SER A 86 -10.69 -31.16 3.58
CA SER A 86 -9.65 -31.30 4.62
C SER A 86 -9.85 -30.33 5.78
N VAL A 87 -10.15 -29.06 5.51
CA VAL A 87 -10.42 -28.04 6.54
C VAL A 87 -11.62 -28.45 7.37
N ARG A 88 -12.72 -28.86 6.72
CA ARG A 88 -13.93 -29.35 7.41
C ARG A 88 -13.65 -30.60 8.26
N PHE A 89 -12.85 -31.53 7.74
CA PHE A 89 -12.48 -32.76 8.44
C PHE A 89 -11.71 -32.48 9.73
N TYR A 90 -10.76 -31.53 9.71
CA TYR A 90 -10.04 -31.15 10.91
C TYR A 90 -10.89 -30.30 11.87
N ALA A 91 -11.72 -29.39 11.35
CA ALA A 91 -12.64 -28.60 12.18
C ALA A 91 -13.58 -29.49 13.01
N ASN A 92 -14.08 -30.58 12.43
CA ASN A 92 -14.92 -31.54 13.14
C ASN A 92 -14.19 -32.25 14.29
N GLN A 93 -12.87 -32.46 14.18
CA GLN A 93 -12.06 -33.04 15.25
C GLN A 93 -11.74 -32.05 16.37
N LEU A 94 -11.92 -30.76 16.12
CA LEU A 94 -11.54 -29.67 17.02
C LEU A 94 -12.74 -29.00 17.69
N LYS A 95 -13.96 -29.54 17.59
CA LYS A 95 -15.18 -28.91 18.12
C LYS A 95 -15.04 -28.46 19.58
N GLU A 96 -14.52 -29.34 20.43
CA GLU A 96 -14.34 -29.12 21.87
C GLU A 96 -13.03 -28.39 22.24
N ALA A 97 -12.18 -28.07 21.26
CA ALA A 97 -10.94 -27.35 21.52
C ALA A 97 -11.19 -25.84 21.70
N ASP A 98 -10.46 -25.25 22.65
CA ASP A 98 -10.51 -23.81 22.91
C ASP A 98 -9.92 -23.00 21.75
N PRO A 99 -10.50 -21.85 21.40
CA PRO A 99 -9.94 -20.94 20.41
C PRO A 99 -8.65 -20.29 20.94
N VAL A 100 -7.71 -20.05 20.02
CA VAL A 100 -6.42 -19.43 20.31
C VAL A 100 -6.26 -18.16 19.47
N TYR A 101 -5.99 -17.06 20.14
CA TYR A 101 -5.80 -15.74 19.56
C TYR A 101 -4.31 -15.41 19.49
N ILE A 102 -3.77 -15.29 18.29
CA ILE A 102 -2.33 -15.04 18.06
C ILE A 102 -2.12 -13.76 17.26
N ASN A 103 -0.96 -13.12 17.45
CA ASN A 103 -0.54 -12.01 16.61
C ASN A 103 -0.05 -12.51 15.24
N ILE A 104 -0.30 -11.75 14.17
CA ILE A 104 0.24 -11.99 12.82
C ILE A 104 1.77 -12.13 12.80
N ASP A 105 2.53 -11.40 13.64
CA ASP A 105 3.98 -11.57 13.71
C ASP A 105 4.34 -13.00 14.14
N LYS A 106 3.57 -13.55 15.08
CA LYS A 106 3.76 -14.92 15.55
C LYS A 106 3.46 -15.90 14.43
N PHE A 107 2.35 -15.73 13.73
CA PHE A 107 1.98 -16.56 12.58
C PHE A 107 3.09 -16.62 11.52
N VAL A 108 3.62 -15.46 11.13
CA VAL A 108 4.68 -15.35 10.10
C VAL A 108 6.02 -15.92 10.56
N THR A 109 6.28 -15.90 11.88
CA THR A 109 7.53 -16.38 12.46
C THR A 109 7.57 -17.87 12.78
N LEU A 110 6.43 -18.58 12.72
CA LEU A 110 6.40 -20.04 12.88
C LEU A 110 7.19 -20.71 11.75
N GLY A 111 7.91 -21.78 12.07
CA GLY A 111 8.59 -22.58 11.06
C GLY A 111 7.59 -23.33 10.18
N GLY A 112 7.96 -23.64 8.93
CA GLY A 112 7.04 -24.24 7.94
C GLY A 112 6.25 -25.43 8.46
N ALA A 113 6.90 -26.41 9.10
CA ALA A 113 6.21 -27.58 9.66
C ALA A 113 5.22 -27.23 10.79
N THR A 114 5.54 -26.23 11.61
CA THR A 114 4.66 -25.76 12.68
C THR A 114 3.47 -25.00 12.10
N LEU A 115 3.70 -24.18 11.08
CA LEU A 115 2.65 -23.43 10.39
C LEU A 115 1.71 -24.36 9.60
N SER A 116 2.23 -25.38 8.92
CA SER A 116 1.39 -26.43 8.29
C SER A 116 0.53 -27.17 9.32
N SER A 117 1.08 -27.44 10.50
CA SER A 117 0.31 -28.03 11.61
C SER A 117 -0.77 -27.07 12.14
N LEU A 118 -0.48 -25.77 12.17
CA LEU A 118 -1.43 -24.73 12.57
C LEU A 118 -2.57 -24.58 11.56
N ILE A 119 -2.30 -24.71 10.25
CA ILE A 119 -3.31 -24.68 9.19
C ILE A 119 -4.36 -25.77 9.37
N ASN A 120 -3.95 -26.98 9.76
CA ASN A 120 -4.89 -28.06 10.09
C ASN A 120 -5.74 -27.74 11.32
N ARG A 121 -5.41 -26.70 12.09
CA ARG A 121 -6.14 -26.22 13.28
C ARG A 121 -6.76 -24.85 13.06
N SER A 122 -6.74 -24.34 11.83
CA SER A 122 -7.18 -23.00 11.43
C SER A 122 -8.55 -22.60 11.98
N SER A 123 -9.51 -23.53 12.06
CA SER A 123 -10.86 -23.31 12.62
C SER A 123 -10.90 -22.79 14.07
N LYS A 124 -9.80 -22.92 14.82
CA LYS A 124 -9.67 -22.45 16.20
C LYS A 124 -8.56 -21.42 16.37
N VAL A 125 -8.00 -20.93 15.28
CA VAL A 125 -6.90 -19.95 15.30
C VAL A 125 -7.41 -18.63 14.74
N PHE A 126 -7.23 -17.59 15.55
CA PHE A 126 -7.65 -16.24 15.22
C PHE A 126 -6.44 -15.32 15.18
N LEU A 127 -6.28 -14.59 14.08
CA LEU A 127 -5.20 -13.61 13.90
C LEU A 127 -5.65 -12.24 14.38
N LYS A 128 -4.93 -11.67 15.34
CA LYS A 128 -5.19 -10.33 15.87
C LYS A 128 -4.62 -9.24 14.97
N HIS A 129 -5.46 -8.28 14.57
CA HIS A 129 -5.06 -7.05 13.90
C HIS A 129 -3.97 -6.30 14.67
N PRO A 130 -2.89 -5.83 14.03
CA PRO A 130 -1.78 -5.19 14.75
C PRO A 130 -2.17 -3.89 15.46
N GLU A 131 -3.16 -3.16 14.93
CA GLU A 131 -3.53 -1.82 15.41
C GLU A 131 -4.97 -1.70 15.91
N LYS A 132 -5.82 -2.67 15.58
CA LYS A 132 -7.26 -2.64 15.88
C LYS A 132 -7.57 -3.80 16.80
N CYS A 133 -8.61 -3.67 17.60
CA CYS A 133 -9.09 -4.78 18.39
C CYS A 133 -9.99 -5.71 17.56
N GLU A 134 -9.40 -6.31 16.51
CA GLU A 134 -10.11 -7.15 15.57
C GLU A 134 -9.38 -8.47 15.40
N PHE A 135 -10.15 -9.55 15.21
CA PHE A 135 -9.62 -10.89 15.02
C PHE A 135 -10.16 -11.50 13.73
N PHE A 136 -9.28 -12.16 12.99
CA PHE A 136 -9.58 -12.79 11.71
C PHE A 136 -9.45 -14.30 11.87
N SER A 137 -10.55 -15.03 11.63
CA SER A 137 -10.55 -16.48 11.64
C SER A 137 -9.77 -17.03 10.44
N LEU A 138 -8.90 -18.00 10.69
CA LEU A 138 -8.25 -18.74 9.61
C LEU A 138 -9.19 -19.80 9.03
N TYR A 139 -9.20 -19.92 7.70
CA TYR A 139 -9.79 -21.02 6.95
C TYR A 139 -8.69 -21.69 6.13
N GLY A 140 -8.12 -22.76 6.68
CA GLY A 140 -6.89 -23.33 6.13
C GLY A 140 -5.71 -22.36 6.23
N ASP A 141 -5.14 -22.02 5.08
CA ASP A 141 -4.04 -21.07 4.88
C ASP A 141 -4.50 -19.64 4.55
N GLN A 142 -5.82 -19.40 4.52
CA GLN A 142 -6.41 -18.11 4.16
C GLN A 142 -7.21 -17.51 5.33
N ILE A 143 -7.54 -16.23 5.21
CA ILE A 143 -8.56 -15.58 6.04
C ILE A 143 -9.80 -15.32 5.19
N ILE A 144 -10.93 -15.08 5.84
CA ILE A 144 -12.13 -14.58 5.15
C ILE A 144 -11.99 -13.06 5.02
N GLY A 145 -11.82 -12.57 3.79
CA GLY A 145 -11.66 -11.14 3.50
C GLY A 145 -10.21 -10.73 3.30
N TYR A 146 -9.88 -9.46 3.58
CA TYR A 146 -8.54 -8.90 3.44
C TYR A 146 -8.04 -8.37 4.77
N TYR A 147 -6.73 -8.50 5.00
CA TYR A 147 -6.06 -8.02 6.20
C TYR A 147 -5.38 -6.68 5.90
N GLU A 148 -6.08 -5.57 6.16
CA GLU A 148 -5.59 -4.23 5.85
C GLU A 148 -4.63 -3.71 6.94
N ILE A 149 -3.34 -3.52 6.64
CA ILE A 149 -2.36 -3.02 7.63
C ILE A 149 -1.36 -2.03 7.01
N PRO A 150 -0.64 -1.21 7.81
CA PRO A 150 0.34 -0.28 7.29
C PRO A 150 1.43 -0.95 6.45
N TYR A 151 1.79 -0.31 5.33
CA TYR A 151 2.71 -0.90 4.35
C TYR A 151 4.10 -1.23 4.92
N ASN A 152 4.65 -0.38 5.79
CA ASN A 152 5.91 -0.64 6.48
C ASN A 152 5.86 -1.92 7.34
N ARG A 153 4.68 -2.28 7.88
CA ARG A 153 4.48 -3.52 8.64
C ARG A 153 4.46 -4.73 7.71
N ILE A 154 3.81 -4.62 6.55
CA ILE A 154 3.82 -5.65 5.50
C ILE A 154 5.26 -5.98 5.11
N LEU A 155 6.07 -4.96 4.81
CA LEU A 155 7.48 -5.16 4.45
C LEU A 155 8.26 -5.90 5.54
N ARG A 156 8.04 -5.57 6.81
CA ARG A 156 8.71 -6.25 7.94
C ARG A 156 8.25 -7.70 8.12
N LEU A 157 6.94 -7.94 8.04
CA LEU A 157 6.38 -9.29 8.12
C LEU A 157 6.95 -10.15 6.99
N TYR A 158 6.93 -9.62 5.77
CA TYR A 158 7.39 -10.35 4.61
C TYR A 158 8.90 -10.61 4.66
N ALA A 159 9.71 -9.64 5.10
CA ALA A 159 11.13 -9.84 5.38
C ALA A 159 11.36 -11.01 6.37
N SER A 160 10.56 -11.07 7.44
CA SER A 160 10.63 -12.17 8.41
C SER A 160 10.23 -13.51 7.79
N ALA A 161 9.24 -13.52 6.89
CA ALA A 161 8.80 -14.73 6.20
C ALA A 161 9.88 -15.28 5.27
N VAL A 162 10.53 -14.40 4.50
CA VAL A 162 11.64 -14.74 3.59
C VAL A 162 12.84 -15.26 4.37
N ASN A 163 13.26 -14.54 5.43
CA ASN A 163 14.41 -14.94 6.25
C ASN A 163 14.22 -16.28 6.97
N LYS A 164 12.98 -16.72 7.15
CA LYS A 164 12.62 -18.02 7.75
C LYS A 164 12.25 -19.08 6.72
N GLU A 165 12.40 -18.78 5.43
CA GLU A 165 12.06 -19.67 4.31
C GLU A 165 10.61 -20.20 4.41
N ASN A 166 9.71 -19.37 4.93
CA ASN A 166 8.33 -19.75 5.19
C ASN A 166 7.43 -19.37 3.99
N ASN A 167 7.34 -20.28 3.02
CA ASN A 167 6.56 -20.06 1.79
C ASN A 167 5.07 -19.84 2.06
N ILE A 168 4.49 -20.52 3.07
CA ILE A 168 3.08 -20.36 3.44
C ILE A 168 2.82 -18.93 3.92
N ALA A 169 3.69 -18.39 4.79
CA ALA A 169 3.56 -17.02 5.26
C ALA A 169 3.81 -15.99 4.15
N GLN A 170 4.75 -16.26 3.22
CA GLN A 170 4.99 -15.40 2.06
C GLN A 170 3.74 -15.33 1.18
N GLU A 171 3.10 -16.47 0.89
CA GLU A 171 1.90 -16.54 0.06
C GLU A 171 0.66 -15.93 0.73
N PHE A 172 0.52 -16.13 2.04
CA PHE A 172 -0.48 -15.44 2.85
C PHE A 172 -0.35 -13.90 2.71
N ILE A 173 0.86 -13.36 2.86
CA ILE A 173 1.09 -11.92 2.76
C ILE A 173 0.81 -11.40 1.35
N ARG A 174 1.24 -12.11 0.30
CA ARG A 174 1.02 -11.66 -1.09
C ARG A 174 -0.45 -11.68 -1.52
N SER A 175 -1.25 -12.58 -0.96
CA SER A 175 -2.63 -12.83 -1.43
C SER A 175 -3.72 -12.24 -0.53
N GLN A 176 -3.47 -12.15 0.79
CA GLN A 176 -4.51 -11.79 1.76
C GLN A 176 -4.25 -10.46 2.48
N VAL A 177 -3.00 -9.96 2.48
CA VAL A 177 -2.64 -8.73 3.19
C VAL A 177 -2.63 -7.56 2.23
N VAL A 178 -3.42 -6.54 2.54
CA VAL A 178 -3.57 -5.34 1.71
C VAL A 178 -2.97 -4.13 2.44
N PRO A 179 -2.22 -3.25 1.77
CA PRO A 179 -1.72 -2.04 2.39
C PRO A 179 -2.86 -1.08 2.73
N ALA A 180 -2.88 -0.61 3.99
CA ALA A 180 -3.75 0.48 4.39
C ALA A 180 -3.49 1.73 3.52
N PRO A 181 -4.54 2.52 3.20
CA PRO A 181 -4.37 3.74 2.43
C PRO A 181 -3.37 4.70 3.05
N MET A 182 -2.53 5.33 2.23
CA MET A 182 -1.58 6.35 2.68
C MET A 182 -1.81 7.69 1.98
N ASN A 183 -1.28 8.77 2.54
CA ASN A 183 -1.31 10.08 1.86
C ASN A 183 -0.17 10.22 0.84
N LEU A 184 -0.29 11.21 -0.04
CA LEU A 184 0.70 11.47 -1.09
C LEU A 184 2.10 11.77 -0.53
N ASP A 185 2.22 12.47 0.60
CA ASP A 185 3.53 12.78 1.18
C ASP A 185 4.25 11.51 1.64
N SER A 186 3.49 10.56 2.21
CA SER A 186 4.00 9.26 2.62
C SER A 186 4.47 8.47 1.39
N ALA A 187 3.67 8.46 0.32
CA ALA A 187 4.06 7.82 -0.94
C ALA A 187 5.33 8.43 -1.55
N ILE A 188 5.46 9.76 -1.53
CA ILE A 188 6.68 10.45 -1.99
C ILE A 188 7.85 10.19 -1.04
N SER A 189 7.63 10.12 0.27
CA SER A 189 8.68 9.80 1.25
C SER A 189 9.29 8.41 1.03
N LEU A 190 8.52 7.45 0.48
CA LEU A 190 9.04 6.14 0.11
C LEU A 190 10.10 6.22 -0.99
N LEU A 191 10.04 7.25 -1.84
CA LEU A 191 11.00 7.51 -2.93
C LEU A 191 12.35 8.07 -2.45
N TYR A 192 12.50 8.43 -1.17
CA TYR A 192 13.76 8.95 -0.62
C TYR A 192 14.71 7.86 -0.11
N ASP A 193 14.22 6.63 0.04
CA ASP A 193 14.88 5.59 0.82
C ASP A 193 15.19 4.36 -0.03
N ASP A 194 16.30 4.46 -0.79
CA ASP A 194 16.87 3.39 -1.61
C ASP A 194 17.61 2.33 -0.78
N TYR A 195 18.14 2.71 0.39
CA TYR A 195 19.01 1.84 1.19
C TYR A 195 18.33 1.18 2.40
N GLY A 196 17.10 1.57 2.73
CA GLY A 196 16.39 1.09 3.93
C GLY A 196 15.89 -0.34 3.86
N TYR A 197 15.89 -0.98 2.68
CA TYR A 197 15.35 -2.33 2.48
C TYR A 197 16.24 -3.20 1.58
N GLN A 198 16.21 -4.51 1.83
CA GLN A 198 16.99 -5.47 1.05
C GLN A 198 16.30 -5.72 -0.30
N GLN A 199 17.06 -5.58 -1.39
CA GLN A 199 16.60 -5.77 -2.77
C GLN A 199 15.82 -7.08 -2.98
N ASN A 200 16.30 -8.19 -2.41
CA ASN A 200 15.68 -9.51 -2.50
C ASN A 200 14.27 -9.57 -1.89
N ILE A 201 13.99 -8.77 -0.86
CA ILE A 201 12.66 -8.71 -0.23
C ILE A 201 11.67 -8.05 -1.19
N ILE A 202 12.02 -6.90 -1.76
CA ILE A 202 11.16 -6.18 -2.71
C ILE A 202 11.00 -6.98 -4.00
N GLU A 203 12.09 -7.55 -4.52
CA GLU A 203 12.07 -8.38 -5.72
C GLU A 203 11.16 -9.60 -5.55
N SER A 204 11.15 -10.23 -4.38
CA SER A 204 10.27 -11.37 -4.12
C SER A 204 8.83 -10.98 -3.80
N LEU A 205 8.52 -9.73 -3.43
CA LEU A 205 7.14 -9.25 -3.32
C LEU A 205 6.49 -9.04 -4.69
N LEU A 206 7.28 -8.73 -5.72
CA LEU A 206 6.80 -8.45 -7.06
C LEU A 206 6.59 -9.76 -7.85
N PRO A 207 5.39 -9.99 -8.42
CA PRO A 207 5.17 -11.08 -9.36
C PRO A 207 6.11 -11.01 -10.57
N ASN A 208 6.44 -12.16 -11.16
CA ASN A 208 7.37 -12.25 -12.28
C ASN A 208 6.91 -11.46 -13.51
N GLU A 209 5.60 -11.38 -13.72
CA GLU A 209 4.97 -10.65 -14.81
C GLU A 209 5.19 -9.14 -14.64
N VAL A 210 4.99 -8.63 -13.43
CA VAL A 210 5.23 -7.22 -13.09
C VAL A 210 6.71 -6.91 -13.23
N ARG A 211 7.58 -7.79 -12.75
CA ARG A 211 9.03 -7.60 -12.89
C ARG A 211 9.45 -7.49 -14.36
N SER A 212 8.99 -8.42 -15.18
CA SER A 212 9.31 -8.44 -16.62
C SER A 212 8.79 -7.18 -17.32
N LEU A 213 7.62 -6.69 -16.92
CA LEU A 213 7.02 -5.47 -17.49
C LEU A 213 7.81 -4.20 -17.15
N PHE A 214 8.29 -4.06 -15.91
CA PHE A 214 8.89 -2.82 -15.41
C PHE A 214 10.42 -2.79 -15.49
N PHE A 215 11.08 -3.95 -15.41
CA PHE A 215 12.55 -4.06 -15.41
C PHE A 215 13.09 -4.79 -16.65
N GLY A 216 12.25 -5.49 -17.41
CA GLY A 216 12.65 -6.33 -18.54
C GLY A 216 12.80 -7.81 -18.17
N GLU A 217 12.78 -8.69 -19.16
CA GLU A 217 12.91 -10.14 -18.95
C GLU A 217 14.22 -10.48 -18.22
N ASN A 218 14.12 -11.34 -17.20
CA ASN A 218 15.25 -11.79 -16.35
C ASN A 218 16.05 -10.66 -15.66
N SER A 219 15.51 -9.45 -15.61
CA SER A 219 16.19 -8.34 -14.97
C SER A 219 15.91 -8.36 -13.46
N GLN A 220 16.99 -8.18 -12.69
CA GLN A 220 16.90 -7.98 -11.25
C GLN A 220 16.61 -6.50 -10.97
N VAL A 221 15.91 -6.24 -9.87
CA VAL A 221 15.68 -4.87 -9.40
C VAL A 221 17.04 -4.27 -9.06
N SER A 222 17.46 -3.18 -9.68
CA SER A 222 18.73 -2.53 -9.32
C SER A 222 18.64 -1.98 -7.89
N ILE A 223 19.76 -1.97 -7.16
CA ILE A 223 19.85 -1.29 -5.85
C ILE A 223 19.42 0.19 -5.97
N ALA A 224 19.68 0.80 -7.12
CA ALA A 224 19.33 2.18 -7.41
C ALA A 224 17.83 2.42 -7.69
N ASP A 225 17.03 1.35 -7.83
CA ASP A 225 15.60 1.42 -8.14
C ASP A 225 14.73 0.88 -6.99
N VAL A 226 15.32 0.66 -5.81
CA VAL A 226 14.64 0.01 -4.67
C VAL A 226 13.50 0.89 -4.17
N ALA A 227 13.66 2.22 -4.13
CA ALA A 227 12.62 3.11 -3.63
C ALA A 227 11.38 3.14 -4.53
N GLU A 228 11.54 3.19 -5.85
CA GLU A 228 10.41 3.11 -6.78
C GLU A 228 9.80 1.71 -6.79
N SER A 229 10.63 0.66 -6.69
CA SER A 229 10.16 -0.73 -6.62
C SER A 229 9.33 -1.00 -5.37
N LYS A 230 9.66 -0.33 -4.26
CA LYS A 230 8.86 -0.34 -3.02
C LYS A 230 7.49 0.29 -3.25
N LEU A 231 7.42 1.44 -3.93
CA LEU A 231 6.13 2.04 -4.27
C LEU A 231 5.34 1.20 -5.30
N LEU A 232 6.03 0.52 -6.22
CA LEU A 232 5.42 -0.44 -7.14
C LEU A 232 4.83 -1.63 -6.38
N ALA A 233 5.56 -2.22 -5.44
CA ALA A 233 5.09 -3.32 -4.61
C ALA A 233 3.86 -2.92 -3.77
N PHE A 234 3.82 -1.69 -3.26
CA PHE A 234 2.62 -1.14 -2.63
C PHE A 234 1.42 -1.12 -3.60
N SER A 235 1.61 -0.65 -4.84
CA SER A 235 0.57 -0.63 -5.86
C SER A 235 0.08 -2.03 -6.23
N VAL A 236 0.99 -3.01 -6.35
CA VAL A 236 0.67 -4.40 -6.72
C VAL A 236 -0.14 -5.10 -5.63
N LEU A 237 0.16 -4.83 -4.35
CA LEU A 237 -0.61 -5.37 -3.22
C LEU A 237 -1.99 -4.71 -3.05
N GLY A 238 -2.41 -3.85 -3.98
CA GLY A 238 -3.71 -3.17 -3.93
C GLY A 238 -3.73 -1.90 -3.07
N GLY A 239 -2.55 -1.39 -2.69
CA GLY A 239 -2.41 -0.17 -1.91
C GLY A 239 -2.99 1.04 -2.64
N LYS A 240 -3.65 1.93 -1.89
CA LYS A 240 -4.26 3.17 -2.41
C LYS A 240 -3.61 4.39 -1.80
N VAL A 241 -3.41 5.43 -2.60
CA VAL A 241 -2.97 6.73 -2.11
C VAL A 241 -4.15 7.69 -2.12
N SER A 242 -4.37 8.43 -1.03
CA SER A 242 -5.39 9.47 -1.00
C SER A 242 -5.08 10.57 -2.02
N HIS A 243 -6.14 11.02 -2.69
CA HIS A 243 -6.12 12.13 -3.65
C HIS A 243 -6.75 13.42 -3.09
N ASP A 244 -6.93 13.51 -1.76
CA ASP A 244 -7.59 14.66 -1.11
C ASP A 244 -6.88 15.99 -1.40
N LEU A 245 -5.57 15.93 -1.61
CA LEU A 245 -4.70 17.08 -1.92
C LEU A 245 -4.54 17.33 -3.43
N GLY A 246 -5.32 16.62 -4.26
CA GLY A 246 -5.24 16.63 -5.71
C GLY A 246 -4.49 15.43 -6.28
N ASN A 247 -4.57 15.29 -7.60
CA ASN A 247 -4.01 14.16 -8.35
C ASN A 247 -2.90 14.55 -9.32
N GLU A 248 -2.53 15.83 -9.39
CA GLU A 248 -1.48 16.32 -10.29
C GLU A 248 -0.10 16.25 -9.61
N ILE A 249 0.88 15.70 -10.34
CA ILE A 249 2.28 15.60 -9.93
C ILE A 249 3.17 16.04 -11.11
N PHE A 250 4.11 16.93 -10.84
CA PHE A 250 5.09 17.40 -11.82
C PHE A 250 6.48 17.02 -11.39
N ILE A 251 7.17 16.23 -12.21
CA ILE A 251 8.55 15.79 -11.98
C ILE A 251 9.46 16.66 -12.86
N ILE A 252 10.21 17.57 -12.26
CA ILE A 252 11.16 18.44 -12.95
C ILE A 252 12.54 17.81 -12.91
N VAL A 253 13.16 17.64 -14.08
CA VAL A 253 14.46 17.00 -14.25
C VAL A 253 15.37 17.83 -15.15
N PRO A 254 16.69 17.78 -14.96
CA PRO A 254 17.63 18.43 -15.85
C PRO A 254 17.74 17.67 -17.17
N TYR A 255 17.94 18.38 -18.26
CA TYR A 255 18.19 17.79 -19.58
C TYR A 255 19.46 16.91 -19.63
N SER A 256 20.45 17.23 -18.79
CA SER A 256 21.71 16.48 -18.69
C SER A 256 22.20 16.47 -17.25
N LYS A 257 22.88 15.39 -16.86
CA LYS A 257 23.54 15.28 -15.54
C LYS A 257 24.95 15.89 -15.53
N LYS A 258 25.53 16.18 -16.69
CA LYS A 258 26.92 16.63 -16.81
C LYS A 258 27.09 18.07 -16.30
N GLY A 259 27.97 18.26 -15.33
CA GLY A 259 28.26 19.59 -14.77
C GLY A 259 27.21 20.09 -13.78
N LEU A 260 26.37 19.21 -13.23
CA LEU A 260 25.55 19.55 -12.07
C LEU A 260 26.39 19.57 -10.79
N LEU A 261 26.06 20.50 -9.89
CA LEU A 261 26.65 20.62 -8.57
C LEU A 261 25.66 20.01 -7.57
N GLY A 262 25.88 18.76 -7.15
CA GLY A 262 25.01 18.04 -6.20
C GLY A 262 24.63 16.64 -6.68
N SER A 263 24.10 15.81 -5.76
CA SER A 263 23.65 14.43 -6.01
C SER A 263 22.15 14.32 -6.32
N ASN A 264 21.37 15.35 -5.99
CA ASN A 264 19.91 15.34 -6.08
C ASN A 264 19.51 16.14 -7.32
N GLU A 265 18.86 15.46 -8.25
CA GLU A 265 18.64 16.01 -9.60
C GLU A 265 17.15 16.17 -9.94
N THR A 266 16.25 15.67 -9.08
CA THR A 266 14.83 15.61 -9.40
C THR A 266 14.01 16.37 -8.38
N ILE A 267 13.10 17.20 -8.88
CA ILE A 267 12.15 17.93 -8.04
C ILE A 267 10.75 17.40 -8.36
N ILE A 268 9.99 17.05 -7.33
CA ILE A 268 8.58 16.69 -7.46
C ILE A 268 7.73 17.80 -6.87
N ILE A 269 6.81 18.34 -7.67
CA ILE A 269 5.83 19.34 -7.24
C ILE A 269 4.46 18.70 -7.27
N THR A 270 3.73 18.81 -6.18
CA THR A 270 2.36 18.28 -6.05
C THR A 270 1.32 19.37 -6.20
N SER A 271 0.08 18.98 -6.45
CA SER A 271 -1.10 19.86 -6.50
C SER A 271 -1.32 20.68 -5.22
N SER A 272 -0.79 20.24 -4.08
CA SER A 272 -0.79 20.97 -2.81
C SER A 272 0.29 22.05 -2.68
N ALA A 273 0.98 22.38 -3.78
CA ALA A 273 2.14 23.28 -3.81
C ALA A 273 3.34 22.84 -2.97
N ARG A 274 3.37 21.58 -2.50
CA ARG A 274 4.53 21.00 -1.85
C ARG A 274 5.60 20.63 -2.87
N ILE A 275 6.83 20.97 -2.55
CA ILE A 275 8.03 20.74 -3.35
C ILE A 275 8.90 19.71 -2.61
N TYR A 276 9.27 18.66 -3.32
CA TYR A 276 10.07 17.55 -2.83
C TYR A 276 11.35 17.43 -3.66
N GLU A 277 12.46 17.17 -2.98
CA GLU A 277 13.80 17.09 -3.56
C GLU A 277 14.26 15.63 -3.50
N VAL A 278 13.94 14.85 -4.53
CA VAL A 278 14.15 13.39 -4.50
C VAL A 278 15.52 13.02 -5.10
N PRO A 279 16.43 12.41 -4.33
CA PRO A 279 17.72 11.95 -4.82
C PRO A 279 17.55 10.78 -5.80
N LEU A 280 18.43 10.69 -6.80
CA LEU A 280 18.64 9.49 -7.65
C LEU A 280 17.41 8.85 -8.31
N LEU A 281 16.25 9.52 -8.32
CA LEU A 281 14.98 8.99 -8.81
C LEU A 281 15.10 8.39 -10.22
N ASN A 282 14.65 7.14 -10.38
CA ASN A 282 14.40 6.54 -11.69
C ASN A 282 13.09 7.10 -12.26
N VAL A 283 13.21 8.22 -12.97
CA VAL A 283 12.06 9.01 -13.47
C VAL A 283 11.08 8.18 -14.31
N PRO A 284 11.50 7.35 -15.30
CA PRO A 284 10.58 6.49 -16.03
C PRO A 284 9.78 5.54 -15.14
N LEU A 285 10.44 4.88 -14.18
CA LEU A 285 9.79 3.92 -13.28
C LEU A 285 8.83 4.64 -12.33
N ALA A 286 9.29 5.71 -11.68
CA ALA A 286 8.47 6.53 -10.79
C ALA A 286 7.23 7.09 -11.50
N LEU A 287 7.37 7.54 -12.75
CA LEU A 287 6.26 8.03 -13.57
C LEU A 287 5.20 6.95 -13.79
N ASN A 288 5.61 5.73 -14.13
CA ASN A 288 4.69 4.62 -14.36
C ASN A 288 3.98 4.20 -13.08
N VAL A 289 4.70 4.12 -11.96
CA VAL A 289 4.15 3.76 -10.65
C VAL A 289 3.16 4.82 -10.15
N LEU A 290 3.49 6.11 -10.24
CA LEU A 290 2.58 7.18 -9.83
C LEU A 290 1.30 7.18 -10.67
N ARG A 291 1.38 6.87 -11.97
CA ARG A 291 0.22 6.73 -12.84
C ARG A 291 -0.63 5.50 -12.51
N SER A 292 -0.01 4.36 -12.16
CA SER A 292 -0.78 3.17 -11.74
C SER A 292 -1.53 3.41 -10.43
N LEU A 293 -1.01 4.30 -9.57
CA LEU A 293 -1.67 4.78 -8.36
C LEU A 293 -2.73 5.87 -8.61
N GLY A 294 -3.03 6.22 -9.86
CA GLY A 294 -4.11 7.15 -10.23
C GLY A 294 -3.70 8.62 -10.32
N PHE A 295 -2.41 8.96 -10.21
CA PHE A 295 -1.95 10.34 -10.36
C PHE A 295 -1.72 10.73 -11.83
N ASN A 296 -2.08 11.96 -12.16
CA ASN A 296 -1.68 12.61 -13.41
C ASN A 296 -0.24 13.15 -13.26
N ALA A 297 0.72 12.23 -13.36
CA ALA A 297 2.14 12.55 -13.30
C ALA A 297 2.68 12.97 -14.68
N LYS A 298 3.33 14.14 -14.72
CA LYS A 298 3.96 14.73 -15.91
C LYS A 298 5.44 15.03 -15.64
N VAL A 299 6.29 14.84 -16.65
CA VAL A 299 7.72 15.17 -16.57
C VAL A 299 7.98 16.50 -17.30
N ILE A 300 8.78 17.37 -16.69
CA ILE A 300 9.25 18.63 -17.26
C ILE A 300 10.78 18.56 -17.33
N ILE A 301 11.32 18.62 -18.54
CA ILE A 301 12.76 18.56 -18.76
C ILE A 301 13.29 19.97 -18.96
N MET A 302 14.27 20.37 -18.16
CA MET A 302 14.81 21.73 -18.14
C MET A 302 16.25 21.76 -18.67
N ASP A 303 16.50 22.59 -19.67
CA ASP A 303 17.81 22.90 -20.23
C ASP A 303 18.32 24.31 -19.85
N HIS A 304 17.45 25.11 -19.24
CA HIS A 304 17.69 26.48 -18.84
C HIS A 304 16.86 26.82 -17.60
N VAL A 305 17.49 27.36 -16.56
CA VAL A 305 16.82 27.75 -15.32
C VAL A 305 17.27 29.15 -14.91
N TYR A 306 16.33 30.09 -14.82
CA TYR A 306 16.60 31.45 -14.32
C TYR A 306 16.55 31.48 -12.79
N ILE A 307 17.56 32.10 -12.18
CA ILE A 307 17.69 32.28 -10.73
C ILE A 307 17.15 33.67 -10.34
N ASP A 308 17.55 34.68 -11.12
CA ASP A 308 17.07 36.05 -11.07
C ASP A 308 17.27 36.72 -12.46
N GLU A 309 17.14 38.04 -12.55
CA GLU A 309 17.27 38.76 -13.84
C GLU A 309 18.71 38.77 -14.40
N LEU A 310 19.73 38.59 -13.55
CA LEU A 310 21.14 38.69 -13.92
C LEU A 310 21.88 37.35 -13.84
N SER A 311 21.21 36.31 -13.35
CA SER A 311 21.80 35.01 -13.04
C SER A 311 20.91 33.87 -13.52
N TYR A 312 21.49 32.95 -14.30
CA TYR A 312 20.80 31.77 -14.81
C TYR A 312 21.76 30.61 -15.04
N CYS A 313 21.22 29.40 -15.10
CA CYS A 313 21.93 28.19 -15.49
C CYS A 313 21.45 27.71 -16.84
N LYS A 314 22.35 27.34 -17.73
CA LYS A 314 21.99 26.82 -19.05
C LYS A 314 22.91 25.67 -19.48
N VAL A 315 22.34 24.71 -20.19
CA VAL A 315 23.09 23.64 -20.87
C VAL A 315 23.79 24.22 -22.10
N GLY A 316 25.12 24.09 -22.13
CA GLY A 316 25.94 24.46 -23.29
C GLY A 316 26.26 23.28 -24.20
N GLU A 317 27.20 23.51 -25.12
CA GLU A 317 27.71 22.46 -26.02
C GLU A 317 28.24 21.25 -25.23
N GLY A 318 28.00 20.04 -25.77
CA GLY A 318 28.38 18.78 -25.11
C GLY A 318 27.47 18.38 -23.93
N GLY A 319 26.41 19.14 -23.65
CA GLY A 319 25.44 18.84 -22.60
C GLY A 319 25.91 19.23 -21.20
N LEU A 320 26.94 20.08 -21.07
CA LEU A 320 27.46 20.53 -19.78
C LEU A 320 26.65 21.72 -19.25
N TRP A 321 26.30 21.71 -17.97
CA TRP A 321 25.69 22.86 -17.31
C TRP A 321 26.70 23.96 -16.98
N TYR A 322 26.29 25.19 -17.25
CA TYR A 322 27.03 26.40 -16.91
C TYR A 322 26.15 27.36 -16.13
N HIS A 323 26.73 28.03 -15.15
CA HIS A 323 26.15 29.15 -14.44
C HIS A 323 26.66 30.46 -15.03
N PHE A 324 25.73 31.30 -15.48
CA PHE A 324 25.96 32.64 -15.97
C PHE A 324 25.53 33.67 -14.92
N LYS A 325 26.40 34.63 -14.61
CA LYS A 325 26.09 35.80 -13.77
C LYS A 325 26.65 37.05 -14.43
N GLY A 326 25.78 37.86 -15.02
CA GLY A 326 26.19 38.93 -15.94
C GLY A 326 27.07 38.38 -17.07
N ASN A 327 28.27 38.93 -17.23
CA ASN A 327 29.24 38.48 -18.25
C ASN A 327 30.12 37.29 -17.79
N SER A 328 29.97 36.82 -16.55
CA SER A 328 30.77 35.70 -16.05
C SER A 328 30.09 34.37 -16.37
N LYS A 329 30.87 33.42 -16.91
CA LYS A 329 30.46 32.05 -17.18
C LYS A 329 31.30 31.11 -16.33
N LYS A 330 30.66 30.26 -15.54
CA LYS A 330 31.32 29.23 -14.73
C LYS A 330 30.76 27.86 -15.09
N VAL A 331 31.63 26.85 -15.11
CA VAL A 331 31.22 25.45 -15.21
C VAL A 331 30.55 25.05 -13.90
N GLY A 332 29.46 24.30 -13.97
CA GLY A 332 28.71 23.92 -12.78
C GLY A 332 27.37 24.64 -12.69
N CYS A 333 26.31 23.93 -12.35
CA CYS A 333 25.07 24.52 -11.86
C CYS A 333 24.50 23.71 -10.69
N ASP A 334 24.16 24.38 -9.60
CA ASP A 334 23.28 23.83 -8.56
C ASP A 334 21.84 23.83 -9.09
N PHE A 335 21.50 22.84 -9.91
CA PHE A 335 20.21 22.79 -10.61
C PHE A 335 19.04 22.77 -9.63
N LEU A 336 19.17 22.04 -8.52
CA LEU A 336 18.07 21.82 -7.60
C LEU A 336 17.70 23.11 -6.87
N SER A 337 18.65 23.74 -6.17
CA SER A 337 18.39 24.98 -5.44
C SER A 337 17.91 26.09 -6.37
N ASN A 338 18.52 26.18 -7.56
CA ASN A 338 18.18 27.20 -8.55
C ASN A 338 16.79 26.97 -9.15
N THR A 339 16.39 25.73 -9.40
CA THR A 339 15.05 25.41 -9.92
C THR A 339 13.98 25.66 -8.87
N VAL A 340 14.19 25.27 -7.61
CA VAL A 340 13.26 25.59 -6.51
C VAL A 340 13.08 27.10 -6.39
N ARG A 341 14.16 27.87 -6.47
CA ARG A 341 14.09 29.34 -6.47
C ARG A 341 13.36 29.89 -7.69
N SER A 342 13.60 29.32 -8.87
CA SER A 342 12.93 29.70 -10.13
C SER A 342 11.43 29.47 -10.07
N VAL A 343 11.00 28.34 -9.51
CA VAL A 343 9.58 28.00 -9.29
C VAL A 343 8.93 29.05 -8.38
N LYS A 344 9.51 29.27 -7.20
CA LYS A 344 8.99 30.20 -6.17
C LYS A 344 9.00 31.67 -6.60
N SER A 345 9.87 32.04 -7.54
CA SER A 345 10.01 33.42 -8.03
C SER A 345 9.30 33.65 -9.37
N ASP A 346 8.50 32.69 -9.84
CA ASP A 346 7.76 32.75 -11.11
C ASP A 346 8.65 32.94 -12.36
N LEU A 347 9.87 32.40 -12.34
CA LEU A 347 10.87 32.55 -13.40
C LEU A 347 10.94 31.37 -14.37
N LEU A 348 10.23 30.27 -14.09
CA LEU A 348 10.23 29.08 -14.96
C LEU A 348 9.82 29.38 -16.41
N LYS A 349 8.86 30.30 -16.62
CA LYS A 349 8.39 30.72 -17.95
C LYS A 349 9.46 31.37 -18.83
N LYS A 350 10.55 31.87 -18.21
CA LYS A 350 11.67 32.48 -18.94
C LYS A 350 12.61 31.43 -19.53
N SER A 351 12.51 30.17 -19.10
CA SER A 351 13.30 29.07 -19.65
C SER A 351 13.08 28.89 -21.16
N GLU A 352 14.12 28.45 -21.87
CA GLU A 352 14.02 28.09 -23.30
C GLU A 352 13.10 26.86 -23.52
N SER A 353 13.13 25.91 -22.59
CA SER A 353 12.26 24.72 -22.57
C SER A 353 10.79 25.03 -22.25
N TYR A 354 10.44 26.27 -21.89
CA TYR A 354 9.06 26.66 -21.60
C TYR A 354 8.11 26.36 -22.77
N SER A 355 8.55 26.58 -24.02
CA SER A 355 7.72 26.33 -25.20
C SER A 355 7.27 24.87 -25.33
N LEU A 356 8.14 23.93 -24.97
CA LEU A 356 7.88 22.48 -25.04
C LEU A 356 6.96 22.00 -23.90
N PHE A 357 7.11 22.59 -22.71
CA PHE A 357 6.38 22.17 -21.51
C PHE A 357 5.35 23.20 -21.05
N LYS A 358 4.87 24.05 -21.96
CA LYS A 358 4.07 25.24 -21.66
C LYS A 358 2.92 24.95 -20.70
N GLU A 359 2.07 23.97 -21.02
CA GLU A 359 0.90 23.61 -20.20
C GLU A 359 1.31 23.17 -18.78
N SER A 360 2.30 22.29 -18.68
CA SER A 360 2.79 21.80 -17.39
C SER A 360 3.45 22.91 -16.56
N VAL A 361 4.23 23.79 -17.19
CA VAL A 361 4.88 24.92 -16.51
C VAL A 361 3.84 25.94 -16.03
N GLU A 362 2.86 26.30 -16.86
CA GLU A 362 1.77 27.19 -16.44
C GLU A 362 1.00 26.59 -15.27
N ARG A 363 0.72 25.29 -15.31
CA ARG A 363 0.04 24.61 -14.20
C ARG A 363 0.85 24.61 -12.91
N VAL A 364 2.15 24.36 -12.97
CA VAL A 364 3.05 24.49 -11.81
C VAL A 364 3.03 25.91 -11.24
N ARG A 365 3.06 26.93 -12.11
CA ARG A 365 3.00 28.34 -11.69
C ARG A 365 1.68 28.66 -10.99
N GLU A 366 0.55 28.20 -11.53
CA GLU A 366 -0.76 28.35 -10.91
C GLU A 366 -0.87 27.65 -9.55
N ILE A 367 -0.16 26.55 -9.36
CA ILE A 367 -0.20 25.80 -8.10
C ILE A 367 0.65 26.51 -7.03
N VAL A 368 1.88 26.92 -7.38
CA VAL A 368 2.85 27.41 -6.39
C VAL A 368 2.75 28.91 -6.12
N ASN A 369 2.41 29.73 -7.12
CA ASN A 369 2.44 31.19 -7.04
C ASN A 369 1.04 31.82 -6.94
N LYS A 370 0.07 31.05 -6.44
CA LYS A 370 -1.32 31.49 -6.26
C LYS A 370 -1.52 32.39 -5.05
#